data_AF-A0A497UL64-F1
#
_entry.id   AF-A0A497UL64-F1
#
_cell.length_a   1.000
_cell.length_b   1.000
_cell.length_c   1.000
_cell.angle_alpha   90.00
_cell.angle_beta   90.00
_cell.angle_gamma   90.00
#
_symmetry.space_group_name_H-M   'P 1'
#
loop_
_entity.id
_entity.type
_entity.pdbx_description
1 polymer ?
#
loop_
_entity_poly.entity_id
_entity_poly.type
_entity_poly.pdbx_seq_one_letter_code
_entity_poly.pdbx_strand_id
1 'polypeptide(L)'
;MDTNIYYDIEGQGLLVTSNFAEEKKWMDLGVNPKIEYRKIEISEIDNYKVVDVGFTKVEDDYFQKMKGVFSKLKLEAVAFHDSSVDLSDVIIDVQHLIIGEKSKMNISAKNFKNLEEVTFLSVKSFKGKILDQFDTVKKAVFWDSTKTSSFPEMFPNLIELTINKGGLTELDLRNNKDLEKLGVHYCTKLEKILLPNHHKLNDVFIENCKNLDITNLPSLARVWPQRKVNVEKKSSDVNLNSTGDKHIDSLILDLKKNMEDYMHENDPSYTQDDVDLCIVTLSDYVIKLFATESKDEGMKIVKSTVLKLNDLNDKCDFSLIETNEREQIAEIIISAGHEKGYNAVDEDITEELREW
;
A
#
# COMPACT_ATOMS: atom_id res chain seq x y z
N MET A 1 11.74 36.37 7.39
CA MET A 1 12.84 35.58 6.79
C MET A 1 13.24 36.26 5.49
N ASP A 2 14.53 36.23 5.14
CA ASP A 2 15.04 36.81 3.89
C ASP A 2 14.74 35.84 2.74
N THR A 3 13.50 35.83 2.25
CA THR A 3 13.14 35.09 1.05
C THR A 3 13.79 35.74 -0.16
N ASN A 4 14.49 34.93 -0.96
CA ASN A 4 15.23 35.35 -2.14
C ASN A 4 14.79 34.54 -3.37
N ILE A 5 15.14 35.05 -4.54
CA ILE A 5 14.80 34.45 -5.83
C ILE A 5 16.10 34.04 -6.53
N TYR A 6 16.11 32.81 -7.02
CA TYR A 6 17.24 32.20 -7.68
C TYR A 6 16.79 31.64 -9.02
N TYR A 7 17.49 32.02 -10.09
CA TYR A 7 17.24 31.54 -11.44
C TYR A 7 18.20 30.40 -11.78
N ASP A 8 17.65 29.26 -12.19
CA ASP A 8 18.38 28.14 -12.77
C ASP A 8 18.72 28.47 -14.23
N ILE A 9 20.03 28.61 -14.50
CA ILE A 9 20.53 29.05 -15.80
C ILE A 9 20.24 28.00 -16.89
N GLU A 10 20.32 26.72 -16.54
CA GLU A 10 20.17 25.62 -17.50
C GLU A 10 18.71 25.19 -17.64
N GLY A 11 18.03 24.98 -16.50
CA GLY A 11 16.64 24.51 -16.46
C GLY A 11 15.59 25.60 -16.71
N GLN A 12 15.97 26.88 -16.74
CA GLN A 12 15.04 28.00 -16.92
C GLN A 12 13.97 28.08 -15.81
N GLY A 13 14.28 27.57 -14.63
CA GLY A 13 13.40 27.57 -13.46
C GLY A 13 13.67 28.73 -12.51
N LEU A 14 12.65 29.14 -11.75
CA LEU A 14 12.80 30.01 -10.60
C LEU A 14 12.63 29.23 -9.30
N LEU A 15 13.57 29.39 -8.38
CA LEU A 15 13.46 28.95 -7.00
C LEU A 15 13.28 30.17 -6.10
N VAL A 16 12.13 30.26 -5.44
CA VAL A 16 11.82 31.25 -4.42
C VAL A 16 11.92 30.58 -3.06
N THR A 17 12.90 30.97 -2.25
CA THR A 17 13.12 30.31 -0.97
C THR A 17 13.70 31.23 0.11
N SER A 18 13.32 30.97 1.36
CA SER A 18 13.93 31.55 2.55
C SER A 18 15.15 30.76 3.06
N ASN A 19 15.45 29.59 2.48
CA ASN A 19 16.53 28.72 2.97
C ASN A 19 17.37 28.08 1.85
N PHE A 20 17.96 28.92 1.00
CA PHE A 20 18.84 28.45 -0.09
C PHE A 20 20.05 27.64 0.39
N ALA A 21 20.51 27.86 1.63
CA ALA A 21 21.61 27.09 2.21
C ALA A 21 21.26 25.60 2.38
N GLU A 22 20.01 25.29 2.72
CA GLU A 22 19.52 23.92 2.79
C GLU A 22 19.42 23.29 1.40
N GLU A 23 18.92 24.01 0.41
CA GLU A 23 18.88 23.55 -0.99
C GLU A 23 20.28 23.19 -1.49
N LYS A 24 21.26 24.07 -1.23
CA LYS A 24 22.66 23.80 -1.55
C LYS A 24 23.20 22.56 -0.84
N LYS A 25 22.87 22.37 0.44
CA LYS A 25 23.27 21.18 1.19
C LYS A 25 22.70 19.90 0.54
N TRP A 26 21.44 19.89 0.11
CA TRP A 26 20.85 18.74 -0.55
C TRP A 26 21.50 18.43 -1.91
N MET A 27 21.91 19.46 -2.65
CA MET A 27 22.72 19.30 -3.88
C MET A 27 24.13 18.75 -3.59
N ASP A 28 24.78 19.24 -2.53
CA ASP A 28 26.12 18.80 -2.15
C ASP A 28 26.13 17.33 -1.66
N LEU A 29 25.04 16.89 -1.02
CA LEU A 29 24.82 15.50 -0.61
C LEU A 29 24.41 14.58 -1.78
N GLY A 30 24.17 15.11 -2.97
CA GLY A 30 23.74 14.33 -4.14
C GLY A 30 22.30 13.82 -4.04
N VAL A 31 21.49 14.39 -3.15
CA VAL A 31 20.05 14.08 -3.05
C VAL A 31 19.29 14.80 -4.15
N ASN A 32 19.65 16.07 -4.40
CA ASN A 32 19.13 16.85 -5.52
C ASN A 32 20.21 16.98 -6.61
N PRO A 33 19.84 17.13 -7.90
CA PRO A 33 20.78 17.44 -8.96
C PRO A 33 21.57 18.71 -8.65
N LYS A 34 22.84 18.75 -9.04
CA LYS A 34 23.65 19.97 -8.92
C LYS A 34 23.19 20.98 -9.96
N ILE A 35 22.64 22.10 -9.50
CA ILE A 35 22.12 23.19 -10.34
C ILE A 35 22.91 24.47 -10.03
N GLU A 36 23.28 25.19 -11.08
CA GLU A 36 23.86 26.52 -10.95
C GLU A 36 22.76 27.58 -10.88
N TYR A 37 22.62 28.18 -9.69
CA TYR A 37 21.66 29.24 -9.45
C TYR A 37 22.29 30.62 -9.44
N ARG A 38 21.65 31.55 -10.14
CA ARG A 38 21.93 32.98 -10.05
C ARG A 38 20.87 33.67 -9.20
N LYS A 39 21.27 34.32 -8.11
CA LYS A 39 20.36 35.18 -7.35
C LYS A 39 19.93 36.37 -8.22
N ILE A 40 18.63 36.65 -8.26
CA ILE A 40 18.02 37.78 -8.99
C ILE A 40 16.99 38.51 -8.12
N GLU A 41 16.65 39.72 -8.52
CA GLU A 41 15.56 40.51 -7.93
C GLU A 41 14.23 40.29 -8.67
N ILE A 42 13.10 40.57 -8.00
CA ILE A 42 11.75 40.44 -8.59
C ILE A 42 11.63 41.22 -9.91
N SER A 43 12.21 42.42 -9.96
CA SER A 43 12.18 43.29 -11.15
C SER A 43 12.97 42.75 -12.34
N GLU A 44 13.83 41.75 -12.11
CA GLU A 44 14.65 41.16 -13.17
C GLU A 44 13.98 39.95 -13.83
N ILE A 45 12.89 39.40 -13.26
CA ILE A 45 12.24 38.18 -13.75
C ILE A 45 11.84 38.29 -15.23
N ASP A 46 11.32 39.45 -15.65
CA ASP A 46 10.89 39.70 -17.03
C ASP A 46 12.06 39.63 -18.06
N ASN A 47 13.31 39.62 -17.60
CA ASN A 47 14.49 39.45 -18.45
C ASN A 47 14.85 37.98 -18.71
N TYR A 48 14.16 37.04 -18.07
CA TYR A 48 14.45 35.62 -18.16
C TYR A 48 13.28 34.88 -18.80
N LYS A 49 13.62 33.84 -19.57
CA LYS A 49 12.63 32.83 -19.94
C LYS A 49 12.42 31.93 -18.72
N VAL A 50 11.21 31.93 -18.18
CA VAL A 50 10.86 31.11 -17.01
C VAL A 50 9.89 30.02 -17.46
N VAL A 51 10.29 28.77 -17.25
CA VAL A 51 9.50 27.58 -17.58
C VAL A 51 8.81 27.05 -16.33
N ASP A 52 9.52 26.98 -15.20
CA ASP A 52 9.01 26.45 -13.94
C ASP A 52 9.25 27.40 -12.77
N VAL A 53 8.40 27.31 -11.74
CA VAL A 53 8.58 28.07 -10.48
C VAL A 53 8.37 27.17 -9.28
N GLY A 54 9.37 27.10 -8.39
CA GLY A 54 9.28 26.44 -7.10
C GLY A 54 9.30 27.43 -5.94
N PHE A 55 8.36 27.30 -5.01
CA PHE A 55 8.31 28.02 -3.74
C PHE A 55 8.65 27.06 -2.61
N THR A 56 9.77 27.27 -1.93
CA THR A 56 10.19 26.47 -0.78
C THR A 56 10.32 27.33 0.47
N LYS A 57 9.54 27.04 1.52
CA LYS A 57 9.54 27.82 2.77
C LYS A 57 9.20 29.29 2.56
N VAL A 58 8.18 29.55 1.75
CA VAL A 58 7.70 30.89 1.42
C VAL A 58 6.48 31.22 2.27
N GLU A 59 6.55 32.37 2.95
CA GLU A 59 5.45 32.95 3.71
C GLU A 59 4.59 33.86 2.84
N ASP A 60 3.32 34.01 3.21
CA ASP A 60 2.32 34.72 2.43
C ASP A 60 2.71 36.18 2.16
N ASP A 61 3.21 36.90 3.16
CA ASP A 61 3.67 38.29 3.03
C ASP A 61 4.67 38.49 1.88
N TYR A 62 5.50 37.49 1.60
CA TYR A 62 6.43 37.54 0.47
C TYR A 62 5.72 37.18 -0.84
N PHE A 63 4.92 36.12 -0.84
CA PHE A 63 4.15 35.71 -2.00
C PHE A 63 3.25 36.84 -2.53
N GLN A 64 2.55 37.56 -1.65
CA GLN A 64 1.68 38.69 -2.02
C GLN A 64 2.43 39.82 -2.74
N LYS A 65 3.73 40.04 -2.42
CA LYS A 65 4.55 41.07 -3.08
C LYS A 65 4.90 40.74 -4.52
N MET A 66 4.93 39.45 -4.87
CA MET A 66 5.39 38.98 -6.18
C MET A 66 4.32 38.27 -7.01
N LYS A 67 3.13 37.99 -6.46
CA LYS A 67 2.06 37.26 -7.15
C LYS A 67 1.68 37.85 -8.51
N GLY A 68 1.75 39.18 -8.65
CA GLY A 68 1.45 39.88 -9.90
C GLY A 68 2.47 39.63 -11.03
N VAL A 69 3.68 39.17 -10.71
CA VAL A 69 4.67 38.75 -11.71
C VAL A 69 4.25 37.43 -12.33
N PHE A 70 3.84 36.47 -11.50
CA PHE A 70 3.46 35.13 -11.96
C PHE A 70 2.22 35.11 -12.84
N SER A 71 1.29 36.05 -12.66
CA SER A 71 0.12 36.17 -13.54
C SER A 71 0.47 36.51 -15.01
N LYS A 72 1.72 36.94 -15.28
CA LYS A 72 2.20 37.25 -16.64
C LYS A 72 2.97 36.09 -17.28
N LEU A 73 3.39 35.11 -16.48
CA LEU A 73 4.18 33.98 -16.95
C LEU A 73 3.25 32.87 -17.44
N LYS A 74 3.73 32.13 -18.43
CA LYS A 74 3.15 30.86 -18.87
C LYS A 74 4.11 29.75 -18.49
N LEU A 75 3.70 28.94 -17.52
CA LEU A 75 4.55 27.96 -16.86
C LEU A 75 4.21 26.54 -17.33
N GLU A 76 5.22 25.67 -17.36
CA GLU A 76 5.02 24.23 -17.47
C GLU A 76 4.62 23.70 -16.08
N ALA A 77 5.36 24.02 -15.03
CA ALA A 77 5.03 23.67 -13.66
C ALA A 77 5.14 24.81 -12.64
N VAL A 78 4.31 24.73 -11.61
CA VAL A 78 4.45 25.52 -10.38
C VAL A 78 4.40 24.61 -9.16
N ALA A 79 5.38 24.74 -8.27
CA ALA A 79 5.52 23.89 -7.09
C ALA A 79 5.50 24.71 -5.80
N PHE A 80 4.80 24.23 -4.78
CA PHE A 80 4.82 24.82 -3.44
C PHE A 80 5.22 23.76 -2.42
N HIS A 81 6.31 23.97 -1.69
CA HIS A 81 6.83 23.06 -0.67
C HIS A 81 7.05 23.83 0.64
N ASP A 82 6.56 23.28 1.75
CA ASP A 82 6.67 23.85 3.10
C ASP A 82 6.31 25.35 3.14
N SER A 83 5.34 25.77 2.33
CA SER A 83 5.00 27.19 2.10
C SER A 83 3.58 27.48 2.56
N SER A 84 3.35 28.65 3.12
CA SER A 84 2.04 29.13 3.57
C SER A 84 1.63 30.33 2.75
N VAL A 85 0.73 30.17 1.78
CA VAL A 85 0.37 31.21 0.80
C VAL A 85 -1.13 31.33 0.61
N ASP A 86 -1.60 32.54 0.33
CA ASP A 86 -2.96 32.86 -0.09
C ASP A 86 -3.02 33.09 -1.60
N LEU A 87 -3.67 32.17 -2.30
CA LEU A 87 -3.93 32.26 -3.73
C LEU A 87 -5.16 33.12 -4.06
N SER A 88 -5.67 33.90 -3.11
CA SER A 88 -6.73 34.87 -3.40
C SER A 88 -6.23 35.93 -4.39
N ASP A 89 -7.07 36.21 -5.40
CA ASP A 89 -6.82 37.22 -6.43
C ASP A 89 -5.53 36.99 -7.25
N VAL A 90 -5.14 35.73 -7.46
CA VAL A 90 -4.09 35.35 -8.41
C VAL A 90 -4.64 34.36 -9.43
N ILE A 91 -4.20 34.51 -10.68
CA ILE A 91 -4.42 33.58 -11.78
C ILE A 91 -3.05 33.21 -12.33
N ILE A 92 -2.73 31.92 -12.37
CA ILE A 92 -1.46 31.38 -12.84
C ILE A 92 -1.74 30.59 -14.13
N ASP A 93 -1.10 30.95 -15.25
CA ASP A 93 -1.15 30.17 -16.49
C ASP A 93 -0.11 29.05 -16.41
N VAL A 94 -0.55 27.83 -16.08
CA VAL A 94 0.33 26.70 -15.76
C VAL A 94 -0.29 25.37 -16.17
N GLN A 95 0.52 24.43 -16.63
CA GLN A 95 0.06 23.09 -17.00
C GLN A 95 0.05 22.12 -15.82
N HIS A 96 1.03 22.20 -14.92
CA HIS A 96 1.21 21.28 -13.80
C HIS A 96 1.33 22.00 -12.45
N LEU A 97 0.44 21.69 -11.51
CA LEU A 97 0.53 22.16 -10.13
C LEU A 97 1.10 21.06 -9.22
N ILE A 98 2.17 21.37 -8.51
CA ILE A 98 2.81 20.48 -7.54
C ILE A 98 2.65 21.05 -6.13
N ILE A 99 2.00 20.27 -5.27
CA ILE A 99 1.78 20.58 -3.86
C ILE A 99 2.68 19.66 -3.05
N GLY A 100 3.80 20.21 -2.64
CA GLY A 100 4.79 19.60 -1.76
C GLY A 100 4.31 19.43 -0.32
N GLU A 101 5.17 18.83 0.50
CA GLU A 101 4.88 18.58 1.90
C GLU A 101 4.62 19.87 2.68
N LYS A 102 3.75 19.80 3.68
CA LYS A 102 3.45 20.88 4.65
C LYS A 102 2.93 22.19 4.05
N SER A 103 2.63 22.20 2.75
CA SER A 103 2.07 23.35 2.07
C SER A 103 0.69 23.71 2.61
N LYS A 104 0.49 24.99 2.92
CA LYS A 104 -0.72 25.55 3.51
C LYS A 104 -1.31 26.60 2.57
N MET A 105 -2.33 26.21 1.83
CA MET A 105 -3.04 27.09 0.88
C MET A 105 -4.40 26.51 0.53
N ASN A 106 -5.36 27.37 0.21
CA ASN A 106 -6.57 26.93 -0.47
C ASN A 106 -6.36 27.03 -1.98
N ILE A 107 -6.85 26.05 -2.73
CA ILE A 107 -6.79 26.04 -4.19
C ILE A 107 -8.20 26.05 -4.78
N SER A 108 -8.38 26.79 -5.86
CA SER A 108 -9.60 26.85 -6.67
C SER A 108 -9.22 26.80 -8.14
N ALA A 109 -10.05 26.18 -8.97
CA ALA A 109 -9.89 26.12 -10.42
C ALA A 109 -9.76 27.51 -11.04
N LYS A 110 -10.38 28.54 -10.44
CA LYS A 110 -10.26 29.93 -10.90
C LYS A 110 -8.85 30.50 -10.77
N ASN A 111 -8.00 29.90 -9.93
CA ASN A 111 -6.63 30.34 -9.74
C ASN A 111 -5.70 29.89 -10.86
N PHE A 112 -6.15 29.01 -11.75
CA PHE A 112 -5.29 28.40 -12.74
C PHE A 112 -5.90 28.48 -14.13
N LYS A 113 -5.05 28.73 -15.12
CA LYS A 113 -5.38 28.71 -16.54
C LYS A 113 -4.54 27.62 -17.20
N ASN A 114 -5.17 26.79 -18.04
CA ASN A 114 -4.54 25.66 -18.74
C ASN A 114 -4.01 24.54 -17.82
N LEU A 115 -4.49 24.42 -16.57
CA LEU A 115 -4.06 23.37 -15.66
C LEU A 115 -4.58 22.00 -16.12
N GLU A 116 -3.66 21.09 -16.42
CA GLU A 116 -3.96 19.72 -16.89
C GLU A 116 -3.47 18.64 -15.92
N GLU A 117 -2.45 18.93 -15.10
CA GLU A 117 -1.86 17.98 -14.16
C GLU A 117 -1.79 18.54 -12.74
N VAL A 118 -2.07 17.67 -11.75
CA VAL A 118 -1.84 17.97 -10.34
C VAL A 118 -1.01 16.87 -9.67
N THR A 119 -0.13 17.25 -8.76
CA THR A 119 0.63 16.31 -7.94
C THR A 119 0.63 16.77 -6.49
N PHE A 120 0.20 15.90 -5.58
CA PHE A 120 0.40 16.09 -4.15
C PHE A 120 1.51 15.14 -3.69
N LEU A 121 2.65 15.68 -3.27
CA LEU A 121 3.77 14.89 -2.75
C LEU A 121 3.50 14.35 -1.34
N SER A 122 2.52 14.92 -0.63
CA SER A 122 2.01 14.36 0.62
C SER A 122 0.64 14.94 0.95
N VAL A 123 -0.43 14.21 0.58
CA VAL A 123 -1.82 14.61 0.89
C VAL A 123 -2.02 14.71 2.41
N LYS A 124 -1.39 13.82 3.19
CA LYS A 124 -1.41 13.84 4.66
C LYS A 124 -0.94 15.17 5.27
N SER A 125 0.06 15.81 4.67
CA SER A 125 0.66 17.03 5.21
C SER A 125 0.13 18.31 4.58
N PHE A 126 -0.67 18.22 3.53
CA PHE A 126 -1.35 19.36 2.92
C PHE A 126 -2.32 20.00 3.92
N LYS A 127 -2.14 21.30 4.18
CA LYS A 127 -2.93 22.09 5.13
C LYS A 127 -3.78 23.10 4.36
N GLY A 128 -4.77 22.61 3.64
CA GLY A 128 -5.57 23.44 2.76
C GLY A 128 -6.92 22.84 2.42
N LYS A 129 -7.67 23.56 1.59
CA LYS A 129 -8.91 23.07 0.99
C LYS A 129 -8.85 23.22 -0.52
N ILE A 130 -9.36 22.20 -1.21
CA ILE A 130 -9.75 22.30 -2.61
C ILE A 130 -11.17 22.88 -2.60
N LEU A 131 -11.35 24.07 -3.15
CA LEU A 131 -12.58 24.86 -2.98
C LEU A 131 -13.68 24.52 -3.99
N ASP A 132 -13.30 24.02 -5.16
CA ASP A 132 -14.19 23.66 -6.27
C ASP A 132 -13.55 22.56 -7.13
N GLN A 133 -14.33 22.00 -8.05
CA GLN A 133 -13.87 20.95 -8.96
C GLN A 133 -12.96 21.50 -10.06
N PHE A 134 -11.98 20.70 -10.45
CA PHE A 134 -10.98 21.01 -11.47
C PHE A 134 -11.25 20.20 -12.74
N ASP A 135 -12.21 20.67 -13.55
CA ASP A 135 -12.67 19.97 -14.75
C ASP A 135 -11.61 19.89 -15.87
N THR A 136 -10.60 20.75 -15.85
CA THR A 136 -9.53 20.75 -16.86
C THR A 136 -8.42 19.74 -16.58
N VAL A 137 -8.34 19.25 -15.34
CA VAL A 137 -7.27 18.34 -14.90
C VAL A 137 -7.54 16.94 -15.44
N LYS A 138 -6.57 16.43 -16.20
CA LYS A 138 -6.58 15.11 -16.85
C LYS A 138 -5.67 14.11 -16.13
N LYS A 139 -4.68 14.59 -15.37
CA LYS A 139 -3.72 13.72 -14.67
C LYS A 139 -3.58 14.13 -13.21
N ALA A 140 -3.61 13.15 -12.32
CA ALA A 140 -3.40 13.37 -10.90
C ALA A 140 -2.43 12.34 -10.30
N VAL A 141 -1.54 12.81 -9.44
CA VAL A 141 -0.62 11.97 -8.66
C VAL A 141 -0.77 12.31 -7.18
N PHE A 142 -1.09 11.32 -6.34
CA PHE A 142 -1.28 11.50 -4.90
C PHE A 142 -0.32 10.61 -4.12
N TRP A 143 0.54 11.22 -3.31
CA TRP A 143 1.43 10.53 -2.37
C TRP A 143 0.92 10.68 -0.95
N ASP A 144 1.19 9.66 -0.13
CA ASP A 144 0.84 9.62 1.30
C ASP A 144 -0.64 9.99 1.58
N SER A 145 -1.56 9.43 0.79
CA SER A 145 -2.98 9.72 0.91
C SER A 145 -3.59 9.06 2.15
N THR A 146 -3.94 9.84 3.18
CA THR A 146 -4.59 9.30 4.39
C THR A 146 -6.09 9.59 4.41
N LYS A 147 -6.92 8.57 4.62
CA LYS A 147 -8.37 8.61 4.93
C LYS A 147 -9.33 9.34 3.97
N THR A 148 -8.88 10.24 3.12
CA THR A 148 -9.77 11.06 2.27
C THR A 148 -9.96 10.41 0.90
N SER A 149 -11.00 9.59 0.77
CA SER A 149 -11.43 8.99 -0.51
C SER A 149 -11.99 10.02 -1.50
N SER A 150 -12.24 11.27 -1.08
CA SER A 150 -12.91 12.31 -1.87
C SER A 150 -11.99 13.13 -2.78
N PHE A 151 -10.66 12.97 -2.72
CA PHE A 151 -9.75 13.74 -3.59
C PHE A 151 -10.01 13.52 -5.09
N PRO A 152 -10.18 12.27 -5.58
CA PRO A 152 -10.56 12.02 -6.96
C PRO A 152 -11.85 12.73 -7.39
N GLU A 153 -12.83 12.91 -6.50
CA GLU A 153 -14.09 13.61 -6.81
C GLU A 153 -13.89 15.09 -7.15
N MET A 154 -12.78 15.68 -6.71
CA MET A 154 -12.40 17.06 -7.04
C MET A 154 -11.84 17.19 -8.46
N PHE A 155 -11.52 16.07 -9.12
CA PHE A 155 -10.95 16.02 -10.46
C PHE A 155 -11.80 15.08 -11.33
N PRO A 156 -12.98 15.49 -11.81
CA PRO A 156 -13.94 14.58 -12.42
C PRO A 156 -13.49 14.01 -13.78
N ASN A 157 -12.65 14.73 -14.53
CA ASN A 157 -12.27 14.40 -15.91
C ASN A 157 -10.87 13.76 -16.03
N LEU A 158 -10.43 13.03 -14.99
CA LEU A 158 -9.16 12.32 -15.02
C LEU A 158 -9.11 11.25 -16.12
N ILE A 159 -7.99 11.25 -16.84
CA ILE A 159 -7.55 10.23 -17.79
C ILE A 159 -6.48 9.32 -17.15
N GLU A 160 -5.63 9.90 -16.29
CA GLU A 160 -4.56 9.18 -15.59
C GLU A 160 -4.57 9.52 -14.09
N LEU A 161 -4.54 8.48 -13.25
CA LEU A 161 -4.48 8.61 -11.80
C LEU A 161 -3.39 7.70 -11.25
N THR A 162 -2.51 8.26 -10.42
CA THR A 162 -1.53 7.50 -9.63
C THR A 162 -1.69 7.78 -8.15
N ILE A 163 -1.75 6.74 -7.33
CA ILE A 163 -1.78 6.83 -5.87
C ILE A 163 -0.61 6.05 -5.29
N ASN A 164 0.19 6.69 -4.44
CA ASN A 164 1.37 6.13 -3.80
C ASN A 164 1.23 6.20 -2.28
N LYS A 165 1.57 5.10 -1.59
CA LYS A 165 1.63 5.01 -0.12
C LYS A 165 0.35 5.47 0.58
N GLY A 166 -0.80 5.03 0.08
CA GLY A 166 -2.10 5.39 0.61
C GLY A 166 -2.53 4.57 1.84
N GLY A 167 -3.13 5.24 2.82
CA GLY A 167 -3.81 4.62 3.96
C GLY A 167 -5.34 4.54 3.80
N LEU A 168 -5.84 4.58 2.57
CA LEU A 168 -7.25 4.42 2.22
C LEU A 168 -7.65 2.95 2.32
N THR A 169 -8.89 2.66 2.74
CA THR A 169 -9.49 1.31 2.66
C THR A 169 -10.35 1.14 1.41
N GLU A 170 -10.89 2.23 0.88
CA GLU A 170 -11.69 2.25 -0.34
C GLU A 170 -11.28 3.46 -1.20
N LEU A 171 -11.25 3.26 -2.51
CA LEU A 171 -11.03 4.29 -3.51
C LEU A 171 -12.26 4.38 -4.42
N ASP A 172 -12.99 5.49 -4.36
CA ASP A 172 -14.15 5.72 -5.20
C ASP A 172 -13.78 6.48 -6.48
N LEU A 173 -13.93 5.82 -7.63
CA LEU A 173 -13.68 6.35 -8.96
C LEU A 173 -14.95 6.36 -9.82
N ARG A 174 -16.14 6.21 -9.25
CA ARG A 174 -17.41 6.14 -10.00
C ARG A 174 -17.68 7.40 -10.82
N ASN A 175 -17.13 8.54 -10.41
CA ASN A 175 -17.26 9.81 -11.11
C ASN A 175 -16.23 9.98 -12.24
N ASN A 176 -15.15 9.18 -12.27
CA ASN A 176 -14.06 9.27 -13.25
C ASN A 176 -14.30 8.32 -14.44
N LYS A 177 -15.32 8.62 -15.25
CA LYS A 177 -15.77 7.76 -16.37
C LYS A 177 -14.75 7.65 -17.51
N ASP A 178 -13.90 8.67 -17.66
CA ASP A 178 -12.92 8.74 -18.73
C ASP A 178 -11.53 8.24 -18.33
N LEU A 179 -11.38 7.67 -17.13
CA LEU A 179 -10.11 7.17 -16.64
C LEU A 179 -9.63 5.98 -17.48
N GLU A 180 -8.45 6.14 -18.09
CA GLU A 180 -7.80 5.13 -18.93
C GLU A 180 -6.65 4.45 -18.20
N LYS A 181 -5.94 5.19 -17.35
CA LYS A 181 -4.74 4.73 -16.65
C LYS A 181 -4.86 4.85 -15.13
N LEU A 182 -4.54 3.78 -14.43
CA LEU A 182 -4.57 3.72 -12.97
C LEU A 182 -3.32 3.06 -12.40
N GLY A 183 -2.51 3.83 -11.68
CA GLY A 183 -1.40 3.35 -10.85
C GLY A 183 -1.78 3.37 -9.37
N VAL A 184 -1.64 2.25 -8.67
CA VAL A 184 -1.86 2.19 -7.21
C VAL A 184 -0.69 1.45 -6.57
N HIS A 185 0.11 2.15 -5.77
CA HIS A 185 1.38 1.67 -5.27
C HIS A 185 1.44 1.77 -3.74
N TYR A 186 1.86 0.70 -3.08
CA TYR A 186 2.09 0.63 -1.64
C TYR A 186 0.86 1.05 -0.80
N CYS A 187 -0.35 0.85 -1.32
CA CYS A 187 -1.60 1.11 -0.60
C CYS A 187 -2.04 -0.15 0.17
N THR A 188 -1.30 -0.51 1.22
CA THR A 188 -1.43 -1.81 1.91
C THR A 188 -2.77 -2.03 2.60
N LYS A 189 -3.50 -0.95 2.92
CA LYS A 189 -4.83 -1.01 3.56
C LYS A 189 -5.99 -0.95 2.58
N LEU A 190 -5.73 -0.70 1.30
CA LEU A 190 -6.77 -0.55 0.30
C LEU A 190 -7.39 -1.92 0.03
N GLU A 191 -8.70 -2.01 0.19
CA GLU A 191 -9.47 -3.25 0.02
C GLU A 191 -10.30 -3.21 -1.26
N LYS A 192 -10.77 -2.04 -1.69
CA LYS A 192 -11.70 -1.92 -2.82
C LYS A 192 -11.44 -0.69 -3.67
N ILE A 193 -11.62 -0.84 -4.98
CA ILE A 193 -11.73 0.26 -5.93
C ILE A 193 -13.14 0.21 -6.52
N LEU A 194 -13.91 1.29 -6.35
CA LEU A 194 -15.25 1.41 -6.92
C LEU A 194 -15.15 2.05 -8.30
N LEU A 195 -15.45 1.28 -9.34
CA LEU A 195 -15.43 1.72 -10.73
C LEU A 195 -16.85 2.03 -11.23
N PRO A 196 -17.00 2.90 -12.25
CA PRO A 196 -18.26 3.05 -12.95
C PRO A 196 -18.63 1.76 -13.69
N ASN A 197 -19.94 1.51 -13.89
CA ASN A 197 -20.46 0.32 -14.59
C ASN A 197 -19.82 0.10 -15.98
N HIS A 198 -19.42 1.19 -16.64
CA HIS A 198 -18.66 1.18 -17.88
C HIS A 198 -17.44 2.08 -17.70
N HIS A 199 -16.28 1.47 -17.46
CA HIS A 199 -14.99 2.16 -17.32
C HIS A 199 -14.14 2.05 -18.60
N LYS A 200 -13.20 2.98 -18.81
CA LYS A 200 -12.27 2.99 -19.94
C LYS A 200 -10.86 2.48 -19.62
N LEU A 201 -10.65 2.00 -18.39
CA LEU A 201 -9.34 1.52 -17.93
C LEU A 201 -8.74 0.48 -18.89
N ASN A 202 -7.56 0.80 -19.41
CA ASN A 202 -6.79 -0.02 -20.34
C ASN A 202 -5.35 -0.26 -19.87
N ASP A 203 -4.83 0.58 -18.97
CA ASP A 203 -3.52 0.41 -18.33
C ASP A 203 -3.69 0.53 -16.81
N VAL A 204 -3.64 -0.62 -16.13
CA VAL A 204 -3.76 -0.68 -14.67
C VAL A 204 -2.50 -1.30 -14.12
N PHE A 205 -1.87 -0.62 -13.17
CA PHE A 205 -0.69 -1.12 -12.47
C PHE A 205 -0.89 -1.02 -10.96
N ILE A 206 -0.90 -2.18 -10.30
CA ILE A 206 -1.09 -2.30 -8.85
C ILE A 206 0.21 -2.84 -8.26
N GLU A 207 0.84 -2.09 -7.38
CA GLU A 207 2.10 -2.45 -6.73
C GLU A 207 1.91 -2.50 -5.21
N ASN A 208 2.32 -3.57 -4.54
CA ASN A 208 2.36 -3.70 -3.08
C ASN A 208 1.04 -3.32 -2.36
N CYS A 209 -0.10 -3.64 -2.98
CA CYS A 209 -1.45 -3.42 -2.43
C CYS A 209 -2.08 -4.76 -2.03
N LYS A 210 -1.61 -5.39 -0.94
CA LYS A 210 -1.95 -6.78 -0.61
C LYS A 210 -3.44 -7.06 -0.33
N ASN A 211 -4.15 -6.11 0.27
CA ASN A 211 -5.55 -6.30 0.68
C ASN A 211 -6.58 -5.99 -0.43
N LEU A 212 -6.14 -5.42 -1.56
CA LEU A 212 -7.06 -4.90 -2.56
C LEU A 212 -7.75 -6.03 -3.33
N ASP A 213 -9.07 -6.09 -3.34
CA ASP A 213 -9.82 -6.92 -4.27
C ASP A 213 -9.59 -6.42 -5.71
N ILE A 214 -9.12 -7.32 -6.58
CA ILE A 214 -8.81 -7.03 -7.98
C ILE A 214 -9.81 -7.69 -8.95
N THR A 215 -10.83 -8.40 -8.43
CA THR A 215 -11.77 -9.16 -9.26
C THR A 215 -12.59 -8.28 -10.20
N ASN A 216 -12.75 -7.02 -9.84
CA ASN A 216 -13.47 -5.98 -10.57
C ASN A 216 -12.54 -5.08 -11.41
N LEU A 217 -11.23 -5.36 -11.47
CA LEU A 217 -10.29 -4.66 -12.35
C LEU A 217 -10.23 -5.30 -13.76
N PRO A 218 -9.81 -4.55 -14.79
CA PRO A 218 -9.58 -5.11 -16.12
C PRO A 218 -8.60 -6.29 -16.08
N SER A 219 -8.82 -7.30 -16.94
CA SER A 219 -7.93 -8.48 -17.03
C SER A 219 -6.48 -8.16 -17.42
N LEU A 220 -6.24 -6.98 -18.01
CA LEU A 220 -4.91 -6.48 -18.36
C LEU A 220 -4.16 -5.83 -17.17
N ALA A 221 -4.75 -5.81 -15.98
CA ALA A 221 -4.11 -5.23 -14.81
C ALA A 221 -2.79 -5.95 -14.47
N ARG A 222 -1.71 -5.19 -14.45
CA ARG A 222 -0.39 -5.63 -14.01
C ARG A 222 -0.35 -5.52 -12.50
N VAL A 223 -0.15 -6.63 -11.79
CA VAL A 223 -0.09 -6.66 -10.33
C VAL A 223 1.29 -7.11 -9.88
N TRP A 224 1.93 -6.32 -9.02
CA TRP A 224 3.24 -6.57 -8.43
C TRP A 224 3.21 -6.47 -6.90
N PRO A 225 3.88 -7.36 -6.14
CA PRO A 225 4.36 -8.67 -6.59
C PRO A 225 3.22 -9.42 -7.28
N GLN A 226 3.57 -10.30 -8.21
CA GLN A 226 2.56 -11.15 -8.84
C GLN A 226 1.81 -11.84 -7.72
N ARG A 227 0.54 -11.48 -7.55
CA ARG A 227 -0.32 -12.26 -6.68
C ARG A 227 -0.36 -13.62 -7.33
N LYS A 228 -0.07 -14.67 -6.56
CA LYS A 228 -0.34 -16.04 -7.01
C LYS A 228 -1.74 -15.97 -7.58
N VAL A 229 -1.86 -16.19 -8.88
CA VAL A 229 -3.17 -16.22 -9.54
C VAL A 229 -3.91 -17.24 -8.71
N ASN A 230 -4.91 -16.79 -7.95
CA ASN A 230 -5.98 -17.67 -7.57
C ASN A 230 -6.57 -18.06 -8.93
N VAL A 231 -6.01 -19.12 -9.53
CA VAL A 231 -6.80 -20.10 -10.26
C VAL A 231 -8.07 -20.16 -9.45
N GLU A 232 -9.18 -19.82 -10.10
CA GLU A 232 -10.53 -19.80 -9.56
C GLU A 232 -10.61 -20.53 -8.24
N LYS A 233 -11.26 -19.95 -7.22
CA LYS A 233 -11.80 -20.71 -6.08
C LYS A 233 -12.45 -22.03 -6.57
N LYS A 234 -11.66 -23.07 -6.78
CA LYS A 234 -11.72 -24.30 -6.05
C LYS A 234 -11.16 -23.85 -4.70
N SER A 235 -11.90 -23.76 -3.60
CA SER A 235 -12.70 -24.90 -3.13
C SER A 235 -12.02 -26.22 -3.57
N SER A 236 -10.70 -26.30 -3.38
CA SER A 236 -10.21 -27.35 -2.52
C SER A 236 -10.34 -26.76 -1.11
N ASP A 237 -11.53 -26.67 -0.52
CA ASP A 237 -12.17 -27.86 0.03
C ASP A 237 -11.30 -29.11 -0.17
N VAL A 238 -10.12 -29.12 0.46
CA VAL A 238 -9.85 -30.27 1.29
C VAL A 238 -11.09 -30.34 2.17
N ASN A 239 -12.06 -31.18 1.77
CA ASN A 239 -13.13 -31.58 2.64
C ASN A 239 -12.40 -32.13 3.85
N LEU A 240 -12.20 -31.28 4.86
CA LEU A 240 -11.80 -31.67 6.19
C LEU A 240 -12.90 -32.62 6.60
N ASN A 241 -12.65 -33.91 6.39
CA ASN A 241 -13.54 -34.95 6.85
C ASN A 241 -13.59 -34.72 8.35
N SER A 242 -14.77 -34.32 8.84
CA SER A 242 -14.96 -34.14 10.28
C SER A 242 -14.42 -35.38 10.99
N THR A 243 -13.61 -35.16 12.00
CA THR A 243 -13.03 -36.24 12.80
C THR A 243 -14.08 -36.94 13.66
N GLY A 244 -15.30 -36.39 13.71
CA GLY A 244 -16.38 -36.81 14.60
C GLY A 244 -16.40 -36.06 15.92
N ASP A 245 -15.31 -35.34 16.25
CA ASP A 245 -15.20 -34.49 17.43
C ASP A 245 -15.13 -33.00 17.03
N LYS A 246 -16.15 -32.24 17.44
CA LYS A 246 -16.28 -30.82 17.05
C LYS A 246 -15.22 -29.92 17.69
N HIS A 247 -14.75 -30.27 18.89
CA HIS A 247 -13.75 -29.47 19.58
C HIS A 247 -12.39 -29.63 18.88
N ILE A 248 -12.01 -30.87 18.59
CA ILE A 248 -10.77 -31.18 17.87
C ILE A 248 -10.82 -30.64 16.43
N ASP A 249 -11.97 -30.74 15.75
CA ASP A 249 -12.18 -30.12 14.43
C ASP A 249 -11.94 -28.60 14.48
N SER A 250 -12.37 -27.92 15.55
CA SER A 250 -12.12 -26.48 15.75
C SER A 250 -10.63 -26.19 15.94
N LEU A 251 -9.93 -26.97 16.76
CA LEU A 251 -8.49 -26.78 16.98
C LEU A 251 -7.69 -26.95 15.68
N ILE A 252 -8.03 -27.93 14.86
CA ILE A 252 -7.40 -28.16 13.55
C ILE A 252 -7.68 -26.98 12.60
N LEU A 253 -8.91 -26.45 12.60
CA LEU A 253 -9.26 -25.27 11.80
C LEU A 253 -8.51 -24.01 12.26
N ASP A 254 -8.40 -23.80 13.57
CA ASP A 254 -7.69 -22.66 14.14
C ASP A 254 -6.18 -22.73 13.85
N LEU A 255 -5.57 -23.93 13.96
CA LEU A 255 -4.19 -24.16 13.54
C LEU A 255 -3.98 -23.83 12.06
N LYS A 256 -4.85 -24.33 11.18
CA LYS A 256 -4.79 -24.05 9.73
C LYS A 256 -4.78 -22.55 9.48
N LYS A 257 -5.73 -21.85 10.10
CA LYS A 257 -5.86 -20.42 9.95
C LYS A 257 -4.62 -19.66 10.44
N ASN A 258 -4.06 -20.05 11.59
CA ASN A 258 -2.85 -19.42 12.12
C ASN A 258 -1.65 -19.59 11.18
N MET A 259 -1.45 -20.80 10.64
CA MET A 259 -0.40 -21.07 9.66
C MET A 259 -0.61 -20.25 8.37
N GLU A 260 -1.85 -20.15 7.87
CA GLU A 260 -2.19 -19.33 6.71
C GLU A 260 -1.94 -17.84 6.97
N ASP A 261 -2.40 -17.32 8.11
CA ASP A 261 -2.19 -15.94 8.53
C ASP A 261 -0.69 -15.61 8.62
N TYR A 262 0.12 -16.48 9.22
CA TYR A 262 1.58 -16.31 9.28
C TYR A 262 2.23 -16.35 7.90
N MET A 263 1.81 -17.30 7.04
CA MET A 263 2.29 -17.39 5.66
C MET A 263 2.00 -16.12 4.86
N HIS A 264 0.84 -15.50 5.10
CA HIS A 264 0.47 -14.22 4.49
C HIS A 264 1.25 -13.01 5.03
N GLU A 265 1.75 -13.08 6.26
CA GLU A 265 2.45 -11.97 6.91
C GLU A 265 3.97 -12.01 6.74
N ASN A 266 4.58 -13.19 6.68
CA ASN A 266 6.02 -13.35 6.88
C ASN A 266 6.78 -14.03 5.73
N ASP A 267 6.11 -14.41 4.63
CA ASP A 267 6.71 -15.09 3.46
C ASP A 267 7.66 -16.25 3.84
N PRO A 268 7.17 -17.24 4.62
CA PRO A 268 7.99 -18.34 5.11
C PRO A 268 8.38 -19.29 3.96
N SER A 269 9.30 -20.21 4.25
CA SER A 269 9.79 -21.16 3.24
C SER A 269 8.75 -22.23 2.82
N TYR A 270 7.71 -22.44 3.64
CA TYR A 270 6.65 -23.41 3.38
C TYR A 270 5.52 -22.85 2.51
N THR A 271 4.75 -23.76 1.93
CA THR A 271 3.64 -23.46 1.00
C THR A 271 2.29 -23.87 1.56
N GLN A 272 1.20 -23.48 0.88
CA GLN A 272 -0.15 -23.95 1.23
C GLN A 272 -0.27 -25.48 1.19
N ASP A 273 0.44 -26.16 0.28
CA ASP A 273 0.41 -27.61 0.18
C ASP A 273 1.00 -28.26 1.44
N ASP A 274 1.99 -27.63 2.06
CA ASP A 274 2.61 -28.09 3.31
C ASP A 274 1.66 -27.88 4.50
N VAL A 275 0.96 -26.75 4.56
CA VAL A 275 -0.11 -26.49 5.53
C VAL A 275 -1.22 -27.52 5.37
N ASP A 276 -1.73 -27.72 4.16
CA ASP A 276 -2.79 -28.68 3.87
C ASP A 276 -2.36 -30.12 4.23
N LEU A 277 -1.11 -30.50 3.97
CA LEU A 277 -0.57 -31.80 4.34
C LEU A 277 -0.44 -31.97 5.87
N CYS A 278 -0.07 -30.92 6.60
CA CYS A 278 -0.08 -30.91 8.07
C CYS A 278 -1.50 -31.17 8.60
N ILE A 279 -2.48 -30.42 8.10
CA ILE A 279 -3.88 -30.52 8.49
C ILE A 279 -4.47 -31.90 8.17
N VAL A 280 -4.23 -32.43 6.97
CA VAL A 280 -4.65 -33.78 6.59
C VAL A 280 -4.01 -34.84 7.48
N THR A 281 -2.73 -34.68 7.84
CA THR A 281 -2.01 -35.60 8.72
C THR A 281 -2.64 -35.65 10.12
N LEU A 282 -3.05 -34.50 10.65
CA LEU A 282 -3.73 -34.41 11.95
C LEU A 282 -5.15 -34.98 11.90
N SER A 283 -5.94 -34.66 10.87
CA SER A 283 -7.29 -35.24 10.73
C SER A 283 -7.23 -36.76 10.57
N ASP A 284 -6.31 -37.28 9.75
CA ASP A 284 -6.08 -38.73 9.57
C ASP A 284 -5.64 -39.40 10.88
N TYR A 285 -4.79 -38.73 11.66
CA TYR A 285 -4.42 -39.19 13.00
C TYR A 285 -5.65 -39.37 13.90
N VAL A 286 -6.52 -38.36 14.03
CA VAL A 286 -7.68 -38.42 14.92
C VAL A 286 -8.64 -39.53 14.48
N ILE A 287 -8.94 -39.62 13.18
CA ILE A 287 -9.82 -40.66 12.62
C ILE A 287 -9.28 -42.06 12.92
N LYS A 288 -7.97 -42.28 12.67
CA LYS A 288 -7.33 -43.58 12.92
C LYS A 288 -7.26 -43.90 14.40
N LEU A 289 -6.95 -42.93 15.24
CA LEU A 289 -6.88 -43.10 16.69
C LEU A 289 -8.24 -43.52 17.25
N PHE A 290 -9.33 -42.85 16.84
CA PHE A 290 -10.67 -43.19 17.27
C PHE A 290 -11.13 -44.57 16.81
N ALA A 291 -10.59 -45.08 15.71
CA ALA A 291 -10.84 -46.43 15.23
C ALA A 291 -10.06 -47.53 15.98
N THR A 292 -9.07 -47.20 16.82
CA THR A 292 -8.29 -48.22 17.55
C THR A 292 -9.07 -48.87 18.70
N GLU A 293 -8.65 -50.07 19.09
CA GLU A 293 -9.28 -50.83 20.19
C GLU A 293 -8.38 -50.88 21.43
N SER A 294 -7.11 -50.50 21.33
CA SER A 294 -6.14 -50.54 22.43
C SER A 294 -5.17 -49.37 22.47
N LYS A 295 -4.71 -49.02 23.68
CA LYS A 295 -3.70 -47.97 23.90
C LYS A 295 -2.42 -48.25 23.11
N ASP A 296 -1.97 -49.50 23.04
CA ASP A 296 -0.74 -49.87 22.30
C ASP A 296 -0.85 -49.61 20.80
N GLU A 297 -2.03 -49.84 20.19
CA GLU A 297 -2.29 -49.46 18.80
C GLU A 297 -2.34 -47.94 18.65
N GLY A 298 -3.01 -47.23 19.56
CA GLY A 298 -3.08 -45.78 19.57
C GLY A 298 -1.69 -45.13 19.64
N MET A 299 -0.81 -45.61 20.52
CA MET A 299 0.56 -45.08 20.65
C MET A 299 1.42 -45.30 19.41
N LYS A 300 1.17 -46.38 18.64
CA LYS A 300 1.83 -46.57 17.33
C LYS A 300 1.39 -45.51 16.32
N ILE A 301 0.12 -45.12 16.34
CA ILE A 301 -0.41 -44.04 15.49
C ILE A 301 0.19 -42.70 15.92
N VAL A 302 0.19 -42.38 17.22
CA VAL A 302 0.83 -41.16 17.76
C VAL A 302 2.26 -41.04 17.27
N LYS A 303 3.07 -42.09 17.47
CA LYS A 303 4.46 -42.11 17.02
C LYS A 303 4.58 -41.92 15.51
N SER A 304 3.77 -42.63 14.73
CA SER A 304 3.80 -42.48 13.26
C SER A 304 3.41 -41.07 12.81
N THR A 305 2.50 -40.40 13.50
CA THR A 305 2.06 -39.04 13.17
C THR A 305 3.14 -38.03 13.50
N VAL A 306 3.72 -38.08 14.71
CA VAL A 306 4.78 -37.15 15.11
C VAL A 306 5.98 -37.25 14.17
N LEU A 307 6.40 -38.46 13.78
CA LEU A 307 7.50 -38.63 12.82
C LEU A 307 7.18 -38.05 11.44
N LYS A 308 5.94 -38.18 10.95
CA LYS A 308 5.53 -37.54 9.69
C LYS A 308 5.56 -36.01 9.78
N LEU A 309 5.21 -35.46 10.94
CA LEU A 309 5.26 -34.01 11.18
C LEU A 309 6.70 -33.51 11.28
N ASN A 310 7.61 -34.28 11.90
CA ASN A 310 9.05 -33.99 11.88
C ASN A 310 9.57 -33.96 10.43
N ASP A 311 9.29 -35.01 9.65
CA ASP A 311 9.69 -35.11 8.24
C ASP A 311 9.12 -33.97 7.38
N LEU A 312 7.90 -33.51 7.69
CA LEU A 312 7.28 -32.39 7.00
C LEU A 312 7.93 -31.06 7.37
N ASN A 313 8.20 -30.84 8.66
CA ASN A 313 8.84 -29.62 9.12
C ASN A 313 10.29 -29.51 8.62
N ASP A 314 11.05 -30.61 8.61
CA ASP A 314 12.41 -30.67 8.05
C ASP A 314 12.44 -30.27 6.56
N LYS A 315 11.47 -30.75 5.76
CA LYS A 315 11.33 -30.34 4.35
C LYS A 315 11.03 -28.86 4.16
N CYS A 316 10.48 -28.23 5.19
CA CYS A 316 10.15 -26.81 5.23
C CYS A 316 11.24 -26.00 5.96
N ASP A 317 12.49 -26.48 5.99
CA ASP A 317 13.61 -25.84 6.68
C ASP A 317 13.28 -25.44 8.14
N PHE A 318 12.48 -26.26 8.82
CA PHE A 318 11.97 -26.06 10.18
C PHE A 318 11.12 -24.80 10.39
N SER A 319 10.60 -24.19 9.32
CA SER A 319 9.79 -22.97 9.41
C SER A 319 8.28 -23.21 9.42
N LEU A 320 7.80 -24.46 9.28
CA LEU A 320 6.36 -24.75 9.25
C LEU A 320 5.77 -24.84 10.66
N ILE A 321 6.45 -25.54 11.57
CA ILE A 321 6.01 -25.73 12.95
C ILE A 321 6.91 -24.89 13.85
N GLU A 322 6.47 -23.67 14.17
CA GLU A 322 7.13 -22.79 15.12
C GLU A 322 6.53 -22.96 16.54
N THR A 323 6.85 -22.03 17.45
CA THR A 323 6.47 -22.15 18.87
C THR A 323 4.96 -22.22 19.05
N ASN A 324 4.18 -21.44 18.31
CA ASN A 324 2.72 -21.38 18.48
C ASN A 324 2.05 -22.64 17.91
N GLU A 325 2.43 -23.03 16.70
CA GLU A 325 1.91 -24.21 16.00
C GLU A 325 2.27 -25.49 16.76
N ARG A 326 3.46 -25.54 17.37
CA ARG A 326 3.88 -26.65 18.22
C ARG A 326 2.89 -26.91 19.36
N GLU A 327 2.51 -25.87 20.09
CA GLU A 327 1.60 -26.02 21.23
C GLU A 327 0.21 -26.46 20.75
N GLN A 328 -0.28 -25.91 19.65
CA GLN A 328 -1.59 -26.28 19.07
C GLN A 328 -1.60 -27.73 18.55
N ILE A 329 -0.54 -28.17 17.88
CA ILE A 329 -0.41 -29.54 17.39
C ILE A 329 -0.36 -30.53 18.57
N ALA A 330 0.39 -30.22 19.61
CA ALA A 330 0.45 -31.04 20.82
C ALA A 330 -0.94 -31.12 21.47
N GLU A 331 -1.65 -30.00 21.61
CA GLU A 331 -3.01 -29.95 22.15
C GLU A 331 -3.99 -30.83 21.37
N ILE A 332 -3.93 -30.81 20.03
CA ILE A 332 -4.76 -31.67 19.16
C ILE A 332 -4.47 -33.16 19.45
N ILE A 333 -3.18 -33.53 19.51
CA ILE A 333 -2.77 -34.94 19.70
C ILE A 333 -3.16 -35.45 21.08
N ILE A 334 -2.90 -34.65 22.12
CA ILE A 334 -3.19 -34.96 23.53
C ILE A 334 -4.69 -35.03 23.76
N SER A 335 -5.46 -34.09 23.21
CA SER A 335 -6.93 -34.06 23.33
C SER A 335 -7.55 -35.30 22.71
N ALA A 336 -7.14 -35.68 21.50
CA ALA A 336 -7.65 -36.89 20.86
C ALA A 336 -7.33 -38.17 21.66
N GLY A 337 -6.10 -38.27 22.20
CA GLY A 337 -5.71 -39.39 23.02
C GLY A 337 -6.47 -39.45 24.35
N HIS A 338 -6.73 -38.29 24.97
CA HIS A 338 -7.54 -38.20 26.18
C HIS A 338 -8.99 -38.63 25.90
N GLU A 339 -9.62 -38.12 24.84
CA GLU A 339 -10.99 -38.51 24.46
C GLU A 339 -11.11 -40.02 24.21
N LYS A 340 -10.04 -40.65 23.70
CA LYS A 340 -9.97 -42.10 23.54
C LYS A 340 -9.66 -42.86 24.85
N GLY A 341 -9.25 -42.17 25.90
CA GLY A 341 -8.90 -42.72 27.21
C GLY A 341 -7.46 -43.27 27.30
N TYR A 342 -6.56 -42.82 26.42
CA TYR A 342 -5.20 -43.35 26.31
C TYR A 342 -4.15 -42.55 27.09
N ASN A 343 -4.44 -41.31 27.47
CA ASN A 343 -3.57 -40.48 28.30
C ASN A 343 -4.39 -39.61 29.25
N ALA A 344 -3.73 -39.05 30.27
CA ALA A 344 -4.31 -37.97 31.07
C ALA A 344 -4.35 -36.66 30.27
N VAL A 345 -5.22 -35.73 30.66
CA VAL A 345 -5.40 -34.43 30.00
C VAL A 345 -4.12 -33.58 29.94
N ASP A 346 -3.21 -33.78 30.90
CA ASP A 346 -1.95 -33.08 31.07
C ASP A 346 -0.71 -33.94 30.74
N GLU A 347 -0.92 -35.15 30.23
CA GLU A 347 0.15 -36.06 29.82
C GLU A 347 0.52 -35.80 28.35
N ASP A 348 1.67 -35.15 28.13
CA ASP A 348 2.22 -34.94 26.79
C ASP A 348 2.87 -36.23 26.26
N ILE A 349 2.08 -36.99 25.50
CA ILE A 349 2.49 -38.23 24.84
C ILE A 349 3.38 -38.02 23.60
N THR A 350 3.73 -36.77 23.27
CA THR A 350 4.50 -36.42 22.07
C THR A 350 5.91 -35.92 22.37
N GLU A 351 6.16 -35.38 23.57
CA GLU A 351 7.39 -34.66 23.95
C GLU A 351 8.68 -35.36 23.53
N GLU A 352 8.85 -36.64 23.87
CA GLU A 352 10.08 -37.40 23.57
C GLU A 352 10.31 -37.70 22.07
N LEU A 353 9.30 -37.44 21.22
CA LEU A 353 9.31 -37.77 19.79
C LEU A 353 9.41 -36.53 18.89
N ARG A 354 9.16 -35.32 19.41
CA ARG A 354 9.12 -34.08 18.63
C ARG A 354 10.52 -33.55 18.34
N GLU A 355 10.71 -33.06 17.12
CA GLU A 355 11.92 -32.33 16.69
C GLU A 355 11.63 -30.85 16.39
N TRP A 356 10.43 -30.37 16.72
CA TRP A 356 9.90 -29.02 16.50
C TRP A 356 9.42 -28.37 17.80
#